data_AF-A0A2V5QRB3-F1
#
_entry.id   AF-A0A2V5QRB3-F1
#
_cell.length_a   1.000
_cell.length_b   1.000
_cell.length_c   1.000
_cell.angle_alpha   90.00
_cell.angle_beta   90.00
_cell.angle_gamma   90.00
#
_symmetry.space_group_name_H-M   'P 1'
#
loop_
_entity.id
_entity.type
_entity.pdbx_description
1 polymer ?
#
loop_
_entity_poly.entity_id
_entity_poly.type
_entity_poly.pdbx_seq_one_letter_code
_entity_poly.pdbx_strand_id
1 'polypeptide(L)'
;MTTTRAVWLFIAALTVVRLSMLTTTDLEFDEAHYWMWSERLAPAYFSKGPGIAFAMRASTAIFGAKEFGVRFFSPLLAAGTSLLLFYFARRLFSATAGLWAVIALN
;
A
#
# COMPACT_ATOMS: atom_id res chain seq x y z
N MET A 1 -7.49 -22.16 14.05
CA MET A 1 -7.34 -20.69 14.04
C MET A 1 -8.65 -20.05 13.62
N THR A 2 -9.08 -18.95 14.21
CA THR A 2 -10.23 -18.20 13.70
C THR A 2 -9.88 -17.56 12.35
N THR A 3 -10.80 -17.53 11.39
CA THR A 3 -10.59 -16.99 10.03
C THR A 3 -9.97 -15.59 10.04
N THR A 4 -10.39 -14.75 10.99
CA THR A 4 -9.81 -13.42 11.20
C THR A 4 -8.31 -13.47 11.50
N ARG A 5 -7.85 -14.37 12.39
CA ARG A 5 -6.41 -14.49 12.69
C ARG A 5 -5.61 -14.96 11.47
N ALA A 6 -6.17 -15.87 10.68
CA ALA A 6 -5.54 -16.33 9.45
C ALA A 6 -5.39 -15.19 8.42
N VAL A 7 -6.41 -14.35 8.23
CA VAL A 7 -6.36 -13.17 7.35
C VAL A 7 -5.30 -12.17 7.81
N TRP A 8 -5.25 -11.86 9.11
CA TRP A 8 -4.23 -10.97 9.67
C TRP A 8 -2.81 -11.50 9.43
N LEU A 9 -2.59 -12.79 9.69
CA LEU A 9 -1.28 -13.42 9.46
C LEU A 9 -0.90 -13.43 7.98
N PHE A 10 -1.84 -13.73 7.10
CA PHE A 10 -1.64 -13.71 5.65
C PHE A 10 -1.24 -12.31 5.17
N ILE A 11 -2.02 -11.28 5.53
CA ILE A 11 -1.73 -9.90 5.14
C ILE A 11 -0.40 -9.45 5.73
N ALA A 12 -0.13 -9.72 7.01
CA ALA A 12 1.14 -9.34 7.63
C ALA A 12 2.34 -10.00 6.96
N ALA A 13 2.28 -11.30 6.68
CA ALA A 13 3.34 -12.03 5.98
C ALA A 13 3.56 -11.46 4.57
N LEU A 14 2.48 -11.22 3.82
CA LEU A 14 2.56 -10.67 2.47
C LEU A 14 3.09 -9.22 2.47
N THR A 15 2.71 -8.40 3.43
CA THR A 15 3.24 -7.04 3.59
C THR A 15 4.74 -7.07 3.88
N VAL A 16 5.21 -7.99 4.73
CA VAL A 16 6.66 -8.15 4.99
C VAL A 16 7.40 -8.56 3.71
N VAL A 17 6.86 -9.52 2.95
CA VAL A 17 7.44 -9.91 1.65
C VAL A 17 7.50 -8.69 0.71
N ARG A 18 6.40 -7.96 0.52
CA ARG A 18 6.36 -6.77 -0.35
C ARG A 18 7.34 -5.68 0.11
N LEU A 19 7.44 -5.43 1.40
CA LEU A 19 8.41 -4.46 1.97
C LEU A 19 9.85 -4.87 1.68
N SER A 20 10.17 -6.17 1.78
CA SER A 20 11.52 -6.68 1.51
C SER A 20 11.94 -6.55 0.04
N MET A 21 10.97 -6.46 -0.87
CA MET A 21 11.20 -6.37 -2.31
C MET A 21 11.27 -4.93 -2.84
N LEU A 22 10.99 -3.91 -2.02
CA LEU A 22 10.87 -2.53 -2.52
C LEU A 22 12.15 -1.96 -3.12
N THR A 23 13.31 -2.50 -2.73
CA THR A 23 14.64 -2.04 -3.16
C THR A 23 15.26 -2.92 -4.24
N THR A 24 14.55 -3.92 -4.76
CA THR A 24 15.14 -4.87 -5.71
C THR A 24 15.10 -4.38 -7.16
N THR A 25 14.39 -3.28 -7.43
CA THR A 25 14.26 -2.68 -8.75
C THR A 25 14.38 -1.16 -8.67
N ASP A 26 14.89 -0.56 -9.73
CA ASP A 26 14.91 0.89 -9.88
C ASP A 26 13.49 1.47 -10.00
N LEU A 27 13.35 2.78 -9.80
CA LEU A 27 12.07 3.48 -9.97
C LEU A 27 11.60 3.41 -11.41
N GLU A 28 10.33 3.05 -11.58
CA GLU A 28 9.67 3.15 -12.88
C GLU A 28 9.38 4.61 -13.21
N PHE A 29 9.18 4.92 -14.50
CA PHE A 29 8.90 6.28 -14.97
C PHE A 29 7.76 6.96 -14.20
N ASP A 30 6.66 6.24 -13.98
CA ASP A 30 5.50 6.76 -13.25
C ASP A 30 5.84 7.08 -11.79
N GLU A 31 6.63 6.23 -11.13
CA GLU A 31 7.04 6.43 -9.73
C GLU A 31 7.98 7.63 -9.61
N ALA A 32 8.93 7.77 -10.53
CA ALA A 32 9.81 8.93 -10.60
C ALA A 32 9.00 10.22 -10.85
N HIS A 33 7.96 10.16 -11.69
CA HIS A 33 7.08 11.30 -11.94
C HIS A 33 6.31 11.72 -10.68
N TYR A 34 5.75 10.77 -9.93
CA TYR A 34 5.07 11.07 -8.65
C TYR A 34 6.04 11.53 -7.56
N TRP A 35 7.26 11.02 -7.56
CA TRP A 35 8.30 11.48 -6.66
C TRP A 35 8.67 12.94 -6.94
N MET A 36 8.81 13.36 -8.20
CA MET A 36 9.02 14.76 -8.56
C MET A 36 7.89 15.68 -8.06
N TRP A 37 6.64 15.24 -8.10
CA TRP A 37 5.52 15.96 -7.48
C TRP A 37 5.67 16.07 -5.95
N SER A 38 6.16 15.00 -5.31
CA SER A 38 6.41 15.01 -3.87
C SER A 38 7.46 16.03 -3.43
N GLU A 39 8.36 16.44 -4.34
CA GLU A 39 9.36 17.48 -4.09
C GLU A 39 8.72 18.87 -3.94
N ARG A 40 7.64 19.13 -4.69
CA ARG A 40 6.90 20.40 -4.71
C ARG A 40 5.42 20.16 -4.42
N LEU A 41 5.12 19.94 -3.15
CA LEU A 41 3.76 19.63 -2.71
C LEU A 41 2.76 20.71 -3.13
N ALA A 42 1.75 20.30 -3.89
CA ALA A 42 0.61 21.11 -4.29
C ALA A 42 -0.71 20.43 -3.90
N PRO A 43 -1.79 21.20 -3.66
CA PRO A 43 -3.12 20.64 -3.38
C PRO A 43 -3.73 19.84 -4.54
N ALA A 44 -3.28 20.09 -5.77
CA ALA A 44 -3.69 19.36 -6.96
C ALA A 44 -2.55 19.38 -8.00
N TYR A 45 -2.42 18.28 -8.76
CA TYR A 45 -1.53 18.17 -9.90
C TYR A 45 -2.36 18.06 -11.18
N PHE A 46 -1.70 18.22 -12.33
CA PHE A 46 -2.37 18.28 -13.64
C PHE A 46 -3.40 17.15 -13.88
N SER A 47 -3.09 15.93 -13.44
CA SER A 47 -3.94 14.75 -13.67
C SER A 47 -4.41 14.02 -12.40
N LYS A 48 -3.93 14.40 -11.21
CA LYS A 48 -4.17 13.65 -9.95
C LYS A 48 -4.32 14.56 -8.74
N GLY A 49 -5.04 14.05 -7.74
CA GLY A 49 -5.09 14.64 -6.40
C GLY A 49 -3.75 14.52 -5.65
N PRO A 50 -3.64 15.12 -4.46
CA PRO A 50 -2.37 15.29 -3.76
C PRO A 50 -1.86 14.01 -3.08
N GLY A 51 -2.73 13.01 -2.85
CA GLY A 51 -2.48 11.91 -1.92
C GLY A 51 -1.16 11.17 -2.14
N ILE A 52 -0.81 10.82 -3.38
CA ILE A 52 0.42 10.07 -3.66
C ILE A 52 1.68 10.88 -3.37
N ALA A 53 1.71 12.15 -3.76
CA ALA A 53 2.84 13.04 -3.53
C ALA A 53 3.06 13.30 -2.04
N PHE A 54 1.98 13.48 -1.27
CA PHE A 54 2.06 13.67 0.17
C PHE A 54 2.57 12.41 0.89
N ALA A 55 2.08 11.23 0.49
CA ALA A 55 2.56 9.96 1.04
C ALA A 55 4.06 9.76 0.74
N MET A 56 4.49 10.00 -0.51
CA MET A 56 5.90 9.91 -0.90
C MET A 56 6.77 10.92 -0.14
N ARG A 57 6.31 12.17 0.05
CA ARG A 57 7.06 13.18 0.80
C ARG A 57 7.22 12.78 2.27
N ALA A 58 6.16 12.27 2.91
CA ALA A 58 6.20 11.83 4.30
C ALA A 58 7.17 10.67 4.51
N SER A 59 7.20 9.70 3.59
CA SER A 59 8.07 8.52 3.69
C SER A 59 9.52 8.83 3.31
N THR A 60 9.76 9.59 2.25
CA THR A 60 11.11 10.02 1.86
C THR A 60 11.76 10.97 2.86
N ALA A 61 10.98 11.72 3.65
CA ALA A 61 11.51 12.51 4.76
C ALA A 61 12.08 11.66 5.91
N ILE A 62 11.62 10.42 6.06
CA ILE A 62 12.03 9.50 7.14
C ILE A 62 13.11 8.53 6.65
N PHE A 63 12.90 7.93 5.48
CA PHE A 63 13.74 6.86 4.93
C PHE A 63 14.72 7.34 3.85
N GLY A 64 14.66 8.62 3.48
CA GLY A 64 15.44 9.20 2.40
C GLY A 64 14.79 9.06 1.02
N ALA A 65 15.29 9.83 0.06
CA ALA A 65 14.87 9.81 -1.34
C ALA A 65 15.50 8.62 -2.10
N LYS A 66 15.06 7.41 -1.74
CA LYS A 66 15.47 6.14 -2.36
C LYS A 66 14.21 5.33 -2.70
N GLU A 67 14.37 4.25 -3.45
CA GLU A 67 13.30 3.34 -3.89
C GLU A 67 12.42 2.90 -2.72
N PHE A 68 13.04 2.55 -1.58
CA PHE A 68 12.34 2.19 -0.36
C PHE A 68 11.46 3.33 0.16
N GLY A 69 12.00 4.54 0.24
CA GLY A 69 11.28 5.71 0.73
C GLY A 69 10.09 6.04 -0.16
N VAL A 70 10.28 6.05 -1.48
CA VAL A 70 9.21 6.34 -2.46
C VAL A 70 8.07 5.31 -2.39
N ARG A 71 8.40 4.03 -2.19
CA ARG A 71 7.41 2.94 -2.23
C ARG A 71 6.86 2.54 -0.86
N PHE A 72 7.41 3.04 0.24
CA PHE A 72 7.14 2.57 1.62
C PHE A 72 5.65 2.45 1.96
N PHE A 73 4.85 3.47 1.62
CA PHE A 73 3.41 3.46 1.93
C PHE A 73 2.58 2.54 1.03
N SER A 74 3.09 2.15 -0.14
CA SER A 74 2.35 1.30 -1.09
C SER A 74 1.89 -0.03 -0.47
N PRO A 75 2.79 -0.89 0.08
CA PRO A 75 2.37 -2.14 0.69
C PRO A 75 1.56 -1.95 1.98
N LEU A 76 1.72 -0.83 2.69
CA LEU A 76 0.94 -0.50 3.90
C LEU A 76 -0.50 -0.13 3.56
N LEU A 77 -0.71 0.69 2.53
CA LEU A 77 -2.03 1.05 2.03
C LEU A 77 -2.72 -0.17 1.42
N ALA A 78 -2.00 -1.04 0.71
CA ALA A 78 -2.53 -2.30 0.20
C ALA A 78 -2.99 -3.23 1.35
N ALA A 79 -2.22 -3.31 2.45
CA ALA A 79 -2.61 -4.06 3.64
C ALA A 79 -3.88 -3.48 4.28
N GLY A 80 -3.95 -2.16 4.43
CA GLY A 80 -5.13 -1.45 4.93
C GLY A 80 -6.38 -1.73 4.09
N THR A 81 -6.26 -1.60 2.77
CA THR A 81 -7.35 -1.91 1.82
C THR A 81 -7.80 -3.37 1.93
N SER A 82 -6.86 -4.32 2.05
CA SER A 82 -7.18 -5.74 2.22
C SER A 82 -7.95 -6.01 3.51
N LEU A 83 -7.56 -5.37 4.62
CA LEU A 83 -8.28 -5.48 5.89
C LEU A 83 -9.67 -4.85 5.82
N LEU A 84 -9.80 -3.67 5.22
CA LEU A 84 -11.10 -3.01 5.02
C LEU A 84 -12.02 -3.88 4.17
N LEU A 85 -11.52 -4.46 3.08
CA LEU A 85 -12.27 -5.37 2.23
C LEU A 85 -12.71 -6.63 3.00
N PHE A 86 -11.83 -7.22 3.81
CA PHE A 86 -12.18 -8.35 4.67
C PHE A 86 -13.35 -8.03 5.59
N TYR A 87 -13.27 -6.92 6.34
CA TYR A 87 -14.32 -6.55 7.28
C TYR A 87 -15.61 -6.16 6.57
N PHE A 88 -15.52 -5.52 5.40
CA PHE A 88 -16.67 -5.19 4.57
C PHE A 88 -17.41 -6.45 4.10
N ALA A 89 -16.70 -7.39 3.47
CA ALA A 89 -17.28 -8.65 2.99
C ALA A 89 -17.76 -9.54 4.14
N ARG A 90 -17.04 -9.56 5.28
CA ARG A 90 -17.47 -10.27 6.49
C ARG A 90 -18.77 -9.72 7.05
N ARG A 91 -18.99 -8.40 6.99
CA ARG A 91 -20.21 -7.74 7.47
C ARG A 91 -21.41 -8.00 6.57
N LEU A 92 -21.20 -8.08 5.25
CA LEU A 92 -22.27 -8.27 4.27
C LEU A 92 -22.64 -9.74 4.04
N PHE A 93 -21.66 -10.64 4.09
CA PHE A 93 -21.84 -12.04 3.72
C PHE A 93 -21.38 -12.99 4.82
N SER A 94 -20.07 -13.24 4.92
CA SER A 94 -19.49 -14.16 5.90
C SER A 94 -17.98 -13.97 6.02
N ALA A 95 -17.39 -14.49 7.10
CA ALA A 95 -15.94 -14.48 7.26
C ALA A 95 -15.21 -15.26 6.15
N THR A 96 -15.82 -16.32 5.61
CA THR A 96 -15.27 -17.11 4.51
C THR A 96 -15.27 -16.31 3.20
N ALA A 97 -16.37 -15.59 2.91
CA ALA A 97 -16.41 -14.69 1.75
C ALA A 97 -15.35 -13.57 1.87
N GLY A 98 -15.16 -13.02 3.06
CA GLY A 98 -14.10 -12.04 3.31
C GLY A 98 -12.70 -12.61 3.10
N LEU A 99 -12.43 -13.85 3.54
CA LEU A 99 -11.15 -14.52 3.29
C LEU A 99 -10.89 -14.63 1.79
N TRP A 100 -11.86 -15.13 1.03
CA TRP A 100 -11.72 -15.27 -0.42
C TRP A 100 -11.55 -13.92 -1.13
N ALA A 101 -12.21 -12.86 -0.67
CA ALA A 101 -12.03 -11.51 -1.22
C ALA A 101 -10.59 -11.00 -1.00
N VAL A 102 -10.00 -11.24 0.17
CA VAL A 102 -8.59 -10.88 0.45
C VAL A 102 -7.62 -11.66 -0.43
N ILE A 103 -7.86 -12.96 -0.61
CA ILE A 103 -7.02 -13.81 -1.47
C ILE A 103 -7.13 -13.35 -2.93
N ALA A 104 -8.32 -13.04 -3.43
CA ALA A 104 -8.52 -12.62 -4.81
C ALA A 104 -7.90 -11.24 -5.11
N LEU A 105 -7.81 -10.35 -4.12
CA LEU A 105 -7.23 -9.01 -4.28
C LEU A 105 -5.69 -9.02 -4.33
N ASN A 106 -5.03 -10.02 -3.72
CA ASN A 106 -3.60 -9.98 -3.40
C ASN A 106 -2.76 -10.94 -4.24
#